data_AF-A0A4U0SLW9-F1
#
_entry.id   AF-A0A4U0SLW9-F1
#
_cell.length_a   1.000
_cell.length_b   1.000
_cell.length_c   1.000
_cell.angle_alpha   90.00
_cell.angle_beta   90.00
_cell.angle_gamma   90.00
#
_symmetry.space_group_name_H-M   'P 1'
#
loop_
_entity.id
_entity.type
_entity.pdbx_description
1 polymer ?
#
loop_
_entity_poly.entity_id
_entity_poly.type
_entity_poly.pdbx_seq_one_letter_code
_entity_poly.pdbx_strand_id
1 'polypeptide(L)'
;MNVSKRLAATALTAALLGGGAALAPPAQAGVSWAAAPAASPQAVKCKHLSGVGYYCGYYKGTATKASGSSGSAVKEIQALLRYHWKTTPGKKLAVDGKFGSKTKAAVKSFQTQINKNQHPSPKLKVDGIVGAHTWWWLRY
;
A
#
# COMPACT_ATOMS: atom_id res chain seq x y z
N MET A 1 29.33 -23.21 -5.93
CA MET A 1 28.90 -22.90 -7.31
C MET A 1 27.66 -22.00 -7.22
N ASN A 2 27.57 -20.72 -7.60
CA ASN A 2 28.41 -19.71 -8.24
C ASN A 2 27.97 -18.36 -7.64
N VAL A 3 28.85 -17.60 -6.98
CA VAL A 3 29.54 -16.39 -7.49
C VAL A 3 28.63 -15.24 -7.98
N SER A 4 28.64 -14.19 -7.16
CA SER A 4 28.22 -12.80 -7.38
C SER A 4 28.79 -12.19 -8.67
N LYS A 5 27.98 -11.44 -9.44
CA LYS A 5 28.51 -10.43 -10.36
C LYS A 5 27.69 -9.14 -10.33
N ARG A 6 28.38 -8.09 -9.89
CA ARG A 6 28.04 -6.67 -10.01
C ARG A 6 28.13 -6.29 -11.49
N LEU A 7 27.13 -5.59 -12.01
CA LEU A 7 27.20 -4.87 -13.29
C LEU A 7 27.30 -3.39 -12.90
N ALA A 8 28.50 -2.83 -12.85
CA ALA A 8 29.26 -2.26 -13.97
C ALA A 8 28.74 -0.86 -14.31
N ALA A 9 29.40 0.13 -13.69
CA ALA A 9 29.35 1.53 -14.09
C ALA A 9 30.07 1.68 -15.43
N THR A 10 29.40 2.28 -16.40
CA THR A 10 30.04 2.81 -17.60
C THR A 10 29.72 4.30 -17.67
N ALA A 11 30.65 5.08 -17.14
CA ALA A 11 30.80 6.48 -17.49
C ALA A 11 31.34 6.53 -18.93
N LEU A 12 30.63 7.21 -19.82
CA LEU A 12 31.10 7.55 -21.17
C LEU A 12 31.10 9.08 -21.31
N THR A 13 32.30 9.61 -21.15
CA THR A 13 32.96 10.69 -21.91
C THR A 13 32.13 11.88 -22.37
N ALA A 14 32.43 13.02 -21.73
CA ALA A 14 32.23 14.35 -22.28
C ALA A 14 33.22 14.65 -23.41
N ALA A 15 32.75 15.25 -24.51
CA ALA A 15 33.54 16.06 -25.42
C ALA A 15 32.65 17.13 -26.05
N LEU A 16 32.97 18.38 -25.74
CA LEU A 16 32.36 19.62 -26.23
C LEU A 16 32.76 19.89 -27.68
N LEU A 17 31.90 20.55 -28.45
CA LEU A 17 32.23 21.58 -29.44
C LEU A 17 30.92 22.16 -30.01
N GLY A 18 30.74 23.48 -29.91
CA GLY A 18 29.71 24.22 -30.66
C GLY A 18 29.01 25.32 -29.85
N GLY A 19 29.55 26.54 -29.92
CA GLY A 19 28.92 27.74 -29.38
C GLY A 19 27.74 28.23 -30.22
N GLY A 20 26.75 28.82 -29.55
CA GLY A 20 25.59 29.48 -30.14
C GLY A 20 24.86 30.30 -29.06
N ALA A 21 24.51 31.53 -29.40
CA ALA A 21 24.16 32.63 -28.50
C ALA A 21 22.94 32.37 -27.57
N ALA A 22 22.99 33.06 -26.43
CA ALA A 22 22.03 33.03 -25.35
C ALA A 22 20.62 33.51 -25.73
N LEU A 23 19.61 32.70 -25.37
CA LEU A 23 18.32 33.15 -24.85
C LEU A 23 17.84 32.11 -23.82
N ALA A 24 17.94 32.45 -22.53
CA ALA A 24 17.36 31.67 -21.44
C ALA A 24 15.89 32.07 -21.25
N PRO A 25 14.98 31.07 -21.17
CA PRO A 25 13.98 31.07 -20.10
C PRO A 25 14.35 30.07 -19.00
N PRO A 26 14.36 30.50 -17.71
CA PRO A 26 14.55 29.61 -16.58
C PRO A 26 13.22 28.91 -16.22
N ALA A 27 13.33 27.94 -15.31
CA ALA A 27 12.26 27.20 -14.65
C ALA A 27 11.73 25.99 -15.43
N GLN A 28 12.50 24.89 -15.39
CA GLN A 28 11.85 23.59 -15.25
C GLN A 28 10.98 23.68 -14.01
N ALA A 29 9.66 23.76 -14.20
CA ALA A 29 8.69 23.43 -13.17
C ALA A 29 8.81 21.92 -12.91
N GLY A 30 9.87 21.56 -12.20
CA GLY A 30 10.00 20.25 -11.60
C GLY A 30 8.84 20.12 -10.63
N VAL A 31 7.79 19.42 -11.05
CA VAL A 31 6.94 18.71 -10.11
C VAL A 31 7.81 17.59 -9.52
N SER A 32 8.74 17.99 -8.64
CA SER A 32 9.20 17.11 -7.59
C SER A 32 7.97 16.83 -6.77
N TRP A 33 7.23 15.78 -7.18
CA TRP A 33 6.41 15.06 -6.23
C TRP A 33 7.42 14.67 -5.15
N ALA A 34 7.38 15.38 -4.02
CA ALA A 34 8.13 14.97 -2.86
C ALA A 34 7.68 13.53 -2.63
N ALA A 35 8.57 12.57 -2.91
CA ALA A 35 8.32 11.17 -2.65
C ALA A 35 7.94 11.11 -1.17
N ALA A 36 6.65 10.89 -0.92
CA ALA A 36 6.10 10.93 0.42
C ALA A 36 6.99 10.07 1.33
N PRO A 37 7.35 10.53 2.54
CA PRO A 37 8.31 9.85 3.40
C PRO A 37 7.95 8.37 3.46
N ALA A 38 8.91 7.54 3.07
CA ALA A 38 8.77 6.10 2.97
C ALA A 38 8.21 5.59 4.30
N ALA A 39 6.97 5.15 4.26
CA ALA A 39 6.26 4.65 5.42
C ALA A 39 7.12 3.58 6.11
N SER A 40 7.46 3.83 7.37
CA SER A 40 8.32 2.94 8.14
C SER A 40 7.74 1.52 8.19
N PRO A 41 8.57 0.47 8.04
CA PRO A 41 8.15 -0.91 8.20
C PRO A 41 7.98 -1.23 9.69
N GLN A 42 7.01 -0.59 10.35
CA GLN A 42 6.69 -0.88 11.74
C GLN A 42 6.04 -2.26 11.81
N ALA A 43 6.54 -3.14 12.68
CA ALA A 43 5.89 -4.41 12.98
C ALA A 43 4.46 -4.13 13.47
N VAL A 44 3.46 -4.68 12.78
CA VAL A 44 2.06 -4.50 13.18
C VAL A 44 1.79 -5.38 14.40
N LYS A 45 1.39 -4.76 15.50
CA LYS A 45 0.86 -5.46 16.67
C LYS A 45 -0.65 -5.29 16.68
N CYS A 46 -1.39 -6.38 16.46
CA CYS A 46 -2.84 -6.42 16.56
C CYS A 46 -3.25 -7.29 17.75
N LYS A 47 -4.36 -6.93 18.39
CA LYS A 47 -4.96 -7.65 19.52
C LYS A 47 -6.44 -7.89 19.26
N HIS A 48 -6.99 -8.94 19.85
CA HIS A 48 -8.42 -9.22 19.78
C HIS A 48 -9.14 -8.45 20.89
N LEU A 49 -10.13 -7.63 20.56
CA LEU A 49 -11.02 -6.96 21.52
C LEU A 49 -12.44 -7.51 21.44
N SER A 50 -13.01 -7.81 22.60
CA SER A 50 -14.42 -8.14 22.73
C SER A 50 -15.30 -7.03 22.13
N GLY A 51 -16.19 -7.41 21.21
CA GLY A 51 -17.12 -6.49 20.53
C GLY A 51 -16.56 -5.75 19.30
N VAL A 52 -15.26 -5.82 19.04
CA VAL A 52 -14.64 -5.20 17.85
C VAL A 52 -13.96 -6.24 16.94
N GLY A 53 -13.40 -7.31 17.51
CA GLY A 53 -12.57 -8.30 16.81
C GLY A 53 -11.09 -7.89 16.81
N TYR A 54 -10.32 -8.30 15.81
CA TYR A 54 -8.92 -7.88 15.68
C TYR A 54 -8.79 -6.35 15.48
N TYR A 55 -7.86 -5.75 16.21
CA TYR A 55 -7.61 -4.32 16.22
C TYR A 55 -6.13 -4.02 16.44
N CYS A 56 -5.59 -3.12 15.62
CA CYS A 56 -4.17 -2.81 15.56
C CYS A 56 -3.83 -1.41 16.10
N GLY A 57 -4.77 -0.73 16.76
CA GLY A 57 -4.52 0.53 17.45
C GLY A 57 -4.92 1.79 16.70
N TYR A 58 -5.39 1.71 15.45
CA TYR A 58 -5.65 2.91 14.64
C TYR A 58 -7.12 3.29 14.59
N TYR A 59 -8.03 2.33 14.35
CA TYR A 59 -9.46 2.65 14.16
C TYR A 59 -10.39 1.54 14.62
N LYS A 60 -11.40 1.90 15.43
CA LYS A 60 -12.36 0.95 16.02
C LYS A 60 -13.70 0.87 15.26
N GLY A 61 -13.99 1.83 14.37
CA GLY A 61 -15.27 1.86 13.65
C GLY A 61 -15.28 0.98 12.41
N THR A 62 -16.34 1.10 11.60
CA THR A 62 -16.57 0.29 10.38
C THR A 62 -16.94 1.15 9.17
N ALA A 63 -16.61 2.45 9.20
CA ALA A 63 -16.93 3.34 8.10
C ALA A 63 -16.33 2.85 6.78
N THR A 64 -17.12 2.91 5.70
CA THR A 64 -16.68 2.46 4.38
C THR A 64 -15.43 3.22 3.93
N LYS A 65 -14.46 2.51 3.36
CA LYS A 65 -13.23 3.10 2.82
C LYS A 65 -12.94 2.57 1.42
N ALA A 66 -12.52 3.45 0.54
CA ALA A 66 -12.22 3.15 -0.86
C ALA A 66 -10.98 3.94 -1.31
N SER A 67 -10.58 3.76 -2.58
CA SER A 67 -9.49 4.53 -3.18
C SER A 67 -9.64 6.03 -2.94
N GLY A 68 -8.55 6.69 -2.57
CA GLY A 68 -8.55 8.11 -2.20
C GLY A 68 -8.88 8.39 -0.74
N SER A 69 -9.45 7.43 0.00
CA SER A 69 -9.61 7.57 1.46
C SER A 69 -8.24 7.66 2.15
N SER A 70 -8.20 8.36 3.28
CA SER A 70 -7.00 8.43 4.11
C SER A 70 -7.32 8.47 5.60
N GLY A 71 -6.28 8.38 6.43
CA GLY A 71 -6.38 8.52 7.89
C GLY A 71 -6.35 7.19 8.65
N SER A 72 -6.78 7.24 9.91
CA SER A 72 -6.66 6.14 10.88
C SER A 72 -7.39 4.87 10.45
N ALA A 73 -8.57 5.00 9.84
CA ALA A 73 -9.31 3.87 9.29
C ALA A 73 -8.53 3.12 8.22
N VAL A 74 -7.78 3.83 7.36
CA VAL A 74 -6.97 3.20 6.32
C VAL A 74 -5.73 2.54 6.92
N LYS A 75 -5.12 3.16 7.94
CA LYS A 75 -4.01 2.53 8.69
C LYS A 75 -4.44 1.20 9.30
N GLU A 76 -5.64 1.16 9.87
CA GLU A 76 -6.21 -0.07 10.43
C GLU A 76 -6.39 -1.16 9.38
N ILE A 77 -6.98 -0.83 8.22
CA ILE A 77 -7.14 -1.77 7.09
C ILE A 77 -5.79 -2.35 6.67
N GLN A 78 -4.81 -1.48 6.45
CA GLN A 78 -3.47 -1.87 6.02
C GLN A 78 -2.76 -2.74 7.07
N ALA A 79 -2.97 -2.43 8.36
CA ALA A 79 -2.41 -3.17 9.48
C ALA A 79 -3.01 -4.57 9.60
N LEU A 80 -4.35 -4.68 9.57
CA LEU A 80 -5.06 -5.96 9.62
C LEU A 80 -4.72 -6.84 8.41
N LEU A 81 -4.69 -6.27 7.21
CA LEU A 81 -4.26 -6.98 6.01
C LEU A 81 -2.83 -7.50 6.14
N ARG A 82 -1.92 -6.72 6.72
CA ARG A 82 -0.54 -7.17 6.90
C ARG A 82 -0.38 -8.21 8.00
N TYR A 83 -1.23 -8.17 9.03
CA TYR A 83 -1.23 -9.12 10.14
C TYR A 83 -1.81 -10.49 9.74
N HIS A 84 -3.02 -10.51 9.19
CA HIS A 84 -3.71 -11.75 8.78
C HIS A 84 -3.26 -12.24 7.41
N TRP A 85 -3.09 -11.32 6.47
CA TRP A 85 -2.89 -11.64 5.06
C TRP A 85 -1.39 -11.60 4.71
N LYS A 86 -0.68 -12.63 5.18
CA LYS A 86 0.77 -12.84 4.94
C LYS A 86 1.14 -13.12 3.47
N THR A 87 0.17 -13.16 2.56
CA THR A 87 0.42 -13.32 1.13
C THR A 87 0.66 -11.97 0.46
N THR A 88 1.34 -11.98 -0.69
CA THR A 88 1.49 -10.78 -1.52
C THR A 88 0.13 -10.43 -2.12
N PRO A 89 -0.32 -9.17 -2.06
CA PRO A 89 0.44 -7.96 -1.68
C PRO A 89 0.33 -7.50 -0.20
N GLY A 90 -0.45 -8.17 0.65
CA GLY A 90 -0.68 -7.79 2.06
C GLY A 90 0.60 -7.69 2.91
N LYS A 91 1.53 -8.64 2.77
CA LYS A 91 2.81 -8.64 3.54
C LYS A 91 3.69 -7.41 3.30
N LYS A 92 3.65 -6.84 2.09
CA LYS A 92 4.49 -5.69 1.68
C LYS A 92 3.72 -4.37 1.74
N LEU A 93 2.51 -4.38 2.29
CA LEU A 93 1.67 -3.19 2.35
C LEU A 93 2.15 -2.25 3.46
N ALA A 94 2.50 -1.03 3.08
CA ALA A 94 2.80 0.03 4.03
C ALA A 94 1.54 0.42 4.83
N VAL A 95 1.70 0.70 6.13
CA VAL A 95 0.66 1.34 6.95
C VAL A 95 0.89 2.85 6.94
N ASP A 96 0.63 3.45 5.78
CA ASP A 96 0.80 4.89 5.54
C ASP A 96 -0.50 5.68 5.75
N GLY A 97 -1.64 4.99 5.90
CA GLY A 97 -2.94 5.61 6.02
C GLY A 97 -3.46 6.20 4.71
N LYS A 98 -2.91 5.81 3.56
CA LYS A 98 -3.33 6.23 2.23
C LYS A 98 -3.92 5.07 1.45
N PHE A 99 -5.17 5.21 1.02
CA PHE A 99 -5.84 4.17 0.24
C PHE A 99 -5.48 4.32 -1.24
N GLY A 100 -4.23 3.99 -1.56
CA GLY A 100 -3.71 3.97 -2.92
C GLY A 100 -4.02 2.67 -3.68
N SER A 101 -3.43 2.54 -4.87
CA SER A 101 -3.56 1.36 -5.74
C SER A 101 -3.10 0.07 -5.05
N LYS A 102 -1.99 0.11 -4.31
CA LYS A 102 -1.46 -1.04 -3.55
C LYS A 102 -2.45 -1.52 -2.48
N THR A 103 -3.04 -0.60 -1.72
CA THR A 103 -4.07 -0.93 -0.71
C THR A 103 -5.30 -1.53 -1.38
N LYS A 104 -5.77 -0.94 -2.49
CA LYS A 104 -6.91 -1.48 -3.26
C LYS A 104 -6.65 -2.90 -3.76
N ALA A 105 -5.47 -3.16 -4.32
CA ALA A 105 -5.09 -4.49 -4.79
C ALA A 105 -5.06 -5.51 -3.65
N ALA A 106 -4.54 -5.13 -2.48
CA ALA A 106 -4.56 -5.97 -1.28
C ALA A 106 -5.97 -6.28 -0.81
N VAL A 107 -6.87 -5.29 -0.79
CA VAL A 107 -8.29 -5.50 -0.43
C VAL A 107 -8.97 -6.44 -1.43
N LYS A 108 -8.77 -6.27 -2.73
CA LYS A 108 -9.34 -7.18 -3.75
C LYS A 108 -8.83 -8.61 -3.61
N SER A 109 -7.53 -8.77 -3.36
CA SER A 109 -6.93 -10.08 -3.12
C SER A 109 -7.55 -10.74 -1.90
N PHE A 110 -7.69 -10.00 -0.79
CA PHE A 110 -8.37 -10.46 0.41
C PHE A 110 -9.81 -10.88 0.13
N GLN A 111 -10.62 -10.02 -0.49
CA GLN A 111 -12.02 -10.31 -0.84
C GLN A 111 -12.14 -11.59 -1.70
N THR A 112 -11.27 -11.73 -2.71
CA THR A 112 -11.22 -12.93 -3.56
C THR A 112 -10.94 -14.18 -2.75
N GLN A 113 -9.98 -14.10 -1.83
CA GLN A 113 -9.51 -15.26 -1.09
C GLN A 113 -10.50 -15.69 -0.01
N ILE A 114 -11.17 -14.74 0.66
CA ILE A 114 -12.28 -15.05 1.55
C ILE A 114 -13.39 -15.79 0.79
N ASN A 115 -13.75 -15.34 -0.42
CA ASN A 115 -14.75 -16.02 -1.24
C ASN A 115 -14.32 -17.43 -1.71
N LYS A 116 -13.02 -17.73 -1.75
CA LYS A 116 -12.49 -19.05 -2.18
C LYS A 116 -12.35 -20.03 -1.02
N ASN A 117 -11.79 -19.56 0.09
CA ASN A 117 -11.37 -20.42 1.19
C ASN A 117 -12.48 -20.63 2.22
N GLN A 118 -13.47 -19.75 2.23
CA GLN A 118 -14.65 -19.87 3.06
C GLN A 118 -15.84 -20.17 2.13
N HIS A 119 -16.91 -20.75 2.67
CA HIS A 119 -18.24 -20.68 2.05
C HIS A 119 -19.05 -19.56 2.72
N PRO A 120 -18.69 -18.27 2.57
CA PRO A 120 -19.38 -17.21 3.27
C PRO A 120 -20.68 -16.88 2.51
N SER A 121 -21.79 -16.97 3.23
CA SER A 121 -23.02 -16.30 2.84
C SER A 121 -23.15 -15.05 3.72
N PRO A 122 -23.16 -13.84 3.16
CA PRO A 122 -23.07 -13.48 1.74
C PRO A 122 -21.63 -13.43 1.20
N LYS A 123 -21.47 -13.69 -0.11
CA LYS A 123 -20.20 -13.49 -0.83
C LYS A 123 -19.78 -12.02 -0.76
N LEU A 124 -18.48 -11.78 -0.57
CA LEU A 124 -17.92 -10.44 -0.68
C LEU A 124 -17.86 -10.01 -2.14
N LYS A 125 -18.21 -8.74 -2.42
CA LYS A 125 -17.94 -8.14 -3.72
C LYS A 125 -16.45 -7.82 -3.84
N VAL A 126 -15.81 -8.23 -4.94
CA VAL A 126 -14.37 -8.01 -5.17
C VAL A 126 -14.14 -6.66 -5.86
N ASP A 127 -14.57 -5.58 -5.21
CA ASP A 127 -14.52 -4.21 -5.73
C ASP A 127 -13.31 -3.41 -5.22
N GLY A 128 -12.63 -3.90 -4.18
CA GLY A 128 -11.57 -3.16 -3.50
C GLY A 128 -12.08 -2.07 -2.57
N ILE A 129 -13.36 -2.12 -2.19
CA ILE A 129 -13.99 -1.23 -1.21
C ILE A 129 -14.12 -1.99 0.11
N VAL A 130 -13.70 -1.38 1.20
CA VAL A 130 -13.85 -1.95 2.54
C VAL A 130 -15.17 -1.44 3.13
N GLY A 131 -16.25 -2.17 2.87
CA GLY A 131 -17.58 -1.96 3.48
C GLY A 131 -17.77 -2.80 4.75
N ALA A 132 -18.97 -2.75 5.34
CA ALA A 132 -19.29 -3.42 6.61
C ALA A 132 -18.96 -4.93 6.62
N HIS A 133 -19.33 -5.67 5.58
CA HIS A 133 -18.99 -7.10 5.47
C HIS A 133 -17.48 -7.33 5.36
N THR A 134 -16.76 -6.52 4.59
CA THR A 134 -15.29 -6.64 4.48
C THR A 134 -14.61 -6.31 5.81
N TRP A 135 -15.12 -5.32 6.55
CA TRP A 135 -14.64 -4.98 7.89
C TRP A 135 -14.82 -6.13 8.88
N TRP A 136 -15.98 -6.80 8.85
CA TRP A 136 -16.23 -7.96 9.70
C TRP A 136 -15.18 -9.05 9.45
N TRP A 137 -14.93 -9.41 8.18
CA TRP A 137 -13.92 -10.41 7.82
C TRP A 137 -12.48 -9.99 8.14
N LEU A 138 -12.15 -8.70 8.10
CA LEU A 138 -10.82 -8.22 8.48
C LEU A 138 -10.56 -8.38 9.99
N ARG A 139 -11.62 -8.46 10.79
CA ARG A 139 -11.57 -8.51 12.24
C ARG A 139 -11.97 -9.86 12.83
N TYR A 140 -12.32 -10.82 11.98
CA TYR A 140 -12.63 -12.19 12.34
C TYR A 140 -11.35 -12.98 12.60
#